data_AF-A0AAU9J3M2-F1
#
_entry.id   AF-A0AAU9J3M2-F1
#
_cell.length_a   1.000
_cell.length_b   1.000
_cell.length_c   1.000
_cell.angle_alpha   90.00
_cell.angle_beta   90.00
_cell.angle_gamma   90.00
#
_symmetry.space_group_name_H-M   'P 1'
#
loop_
_entity.id
_entity.type
_entity.pdbx_description
1 polymer ?
#
loop_
_entity_poly.entity_id
_entity_poly.type
_entity_poly.pdbx_seq_one_letter_code
_entity_poly.pdbx_strand_id
1 'polypeptide(L)'
;MKLLILASFAISLAFSEISVSKTCTQYLCKPDSIDFPSESTCLYFENFTYYSRSCDNSEYYCDASTVSDTHYGYCVHVNDTHIPHTFLPGEDCHFDDDCFEENSCIDGKCKGLEKNENCTYHEECDVGLYCNETCKSQIALGRVGCFNDYQCSNTGGCVVNSLTDSSLNVCVPYFTMRNYTVDLGCSDSGGINLICDSGFCLNNAGKSMCYPIPTSSASIPVECSSNSQCVSQAFGNDKLVFTQQCTCGYNSNGQSYCPLFLGDSLWKRYFKILKKWIDSDQSLNCNTASRNSYNCMKNYWNQDDLDELAYFEAYASNYPIIYSIESCTMNVFFPSIEDIINNYNNMDSGVEKIVTFIILGFI
;
A
#
# COMPACT_ATOMS: atom_id res chain seq x y z
N MET A 1 -38.85 -67.70 -6.89
CA MET A 1 -39.68 -66.76 -6.11
C MET A 1 -39.04 -66.54 -4.74
N LYS A 2 -38.18 -65.52 -4.62
CA LYS A 2 -37.99 -64.69 -3.41
C LYS A 2 -36.98 -63.58 -3.74
N LEU A 3 -37.53 -62.38 -3.75
CA LEU A 3 -36.87 -61.08 -3.81
C LEU A 3 -35.94 -60.93 -2.60
N LEU A 4 -34.73 -60.39 -2.81
CA LEU A 4 -33.91 -59.82 -1.74
C LEU A 4 -33.44 -58.44 -2.20
N ILE A 5 -34.08 -57.42 -1.66
CA ILE A 5 -33.78 -56.01 -1.81
C ILE A 5 -32.61 -55.71 -0.86
N LEU A 6 -31.45 -55.34 -1.40
CA LEU A 6 -30.35 -54.79 -0.62
C LEU A 6 -30.49 -53.26 -0.64
N ALA A 7 -30.87 -52.71 0.51
CA ALA A 7 -30.86 -51.27 0.75
C ALA A 7 -29.43 -50.83 1.10
N SER A 8 -28.82 -50.03 0.22
CA SER A 8 -27.54 -49.37 0.50
C SER A 8 -27.79 -48.12 1.35
N PHE A 9 -27.43 -48.18 2.63
CA PHE A 9 -27.32 -47.00 3.48
C PHE A 9 -26.07 -46.20 3.08
N ALA A 10 -26.26 -45.03 2.49
CA ALA A 10 -25.20 -44.04 2.35
C ALA A 10 -24.96 -43.38 3.72
N ILE A 11 -23.87 -43.76 4.38
CA ILE A 11 -23.37 -43.08 5.58
C ILE A 11 -22.67 -41.81 5.09
N SER A 12 -23.35 -40.65 5.20
CA SER A 12 -22.71 -39.34 5.07
C SER A 12 -21.74 -39.16 6.24
N LEU A 13 -20.45 -39.33 5.98
CA LEU A 13 -19.38 -38.89 6.87
C LEU A 13 -19.38 -37.36 6.87
N ALA A 14 -19.98 -36.77 7.91
CA ALA A 14 -19.76 -35.38 8.24
C ALA A 14 -18.31 -35.23 8.72
N PHE A 15 -17.45 -34.69 7.86
CA PHE A 15 -16.13 -34.20 8.28
C PHE A 15 -16.37 -32.93 9.09
N SER A 16 -16.36 -33.05 10.41
CA SER A 16 -16.20 -31.92 11.31
C SER A 16 -14.78 -31.39 11.14
N GLU A 17 -14.62 -30.28 10.42
CA GLU A 17 -13.37 -29.53 10.38
C GLU A 17 -13.03 -29.08 11.80
N ILE A 18 -11.97 -29.65 12.37
CA ILE A 18 -11.39 -29.16 13.61
C ILE A 18 -10.75 -27.81 13.25
N SER A 19 -11.44 -26.72 13.57
CA SER A 19 -10.87 -25.38 13.48
C SER A 19 -9.72 -25.29 14.48
N VAL A 20 -8.48 -25.47 14.01
CA VAL A 20 -7.30 -25.14 14.80
C VAL A 20 -7.33 -23.64 14.99
N SER A 21 -7.63 -23.19 16.21
CA SER A 21 -7.59 -21.78 16.57
C SER A 21 -6.21 -21.22 16.23
N LYS A 22 -6.16 -20.17 15.40
CA LYS A 22 -4.93 -19.48 15.08
C LYS A 22 -4.36 -18.85 16.36
N THR A 23 -3.21 -19.33 16.82
CA THR A 23 -2.52 -18.77 17.98
C THR A 23 -1.58 -17.66 17.51
N CYS A 24 -1.83 -16.42 17.93
CA CYS A 24 -0.98 -15.28 17.59
C CYS A 24 -0.12 -14.87 18.79
N THR A 25 1.11 -14.46 18.49
CA THR A 25 2.05 -13.91 19.47
C THR A 25 1.50 -12.63 20.07
N GLN A 26 1.73 -12.39 21.36
CA GLN A 26 1.39 -11.14 22.01
C GLN A 26 2.52 -10.12 21.86
N TYR A 27 2.16 -8.84 21.76
CA TYR A 27 3.11 -7.73 21.68
C TYR A 27 2.73 -6.68 22.70
N LEU A 28 3.64 -6.40 23.63
CA LEU A 28 3.41 -5.54 24.78
C LEU A 28 4.53 -4.52 24.90
N CYS A 29 4.20 -3.33 25.38
CA CYS A 29 5.22 -2.46 25.96
C CYS A 29 5.89 -3.13 27.15
N LYS A 30 7.20 -2.94 27.29
CA LYS A 30 7.97 -3.41 28.45
C LYS A 30 7.33 -2.87 29.74
N PRO A 31 6.77 -3.74 30.61
CA PRO A 31 6.30 -3.31 31.92
C PRO A 31 7.48 -3.21 32.90
N ASP A 32 7.30 -2.46 34.00
CA ASP A 32 8.31 -2.34 35.07
C ASP A 32 8.71 -3.67 35.71
N SER A 33 7.87 -4.71 35.59
CA SER A 33 8.11 -6.04 36.13
C SER A 33 9.05 -6.91 35.30
N ILE A 34 9.41 -6.48 34.08
CA ILE A 34 10.29 -7.24 33.18
C ILE A 34 11.63 -6.52 33.07
N ASP A 35 12.69 -7.17 33.52
CA ASP A 35 14.06 -6.68 33.37
C ASP A 35 14.62 -7.10 32.02
N PHE A 36 15.12 -6.12 31.26
CA PHE A 36 15.86 -6.38 30.04
C PHE A 36 17.33 -6.67 30.38
N PRO A 37 18.03 -7.52 29.62
CA PRO A 37 19.40 -7.93 29.94
C PRO A 37 20.42 -6.79 29.83
N SER A 38 20.12 -5.73 29.06
CA SER A 38 20.93 -4.52 28.99
C SER A 38 20.07 -3.29 28.66
N GLU A 39 20.63 -2.09 28.85
CA GLU A 39 19.99 -0.84 28.40
C GLU A 39 19.87 -0.73 26.87
N SER A 40 20.71 -1.45 26.13
CA SER A 40 20.64 -1.48 24.67
C SER A 40 19.58 -2.43 24.12
N THR A 41 18.99 -3.32 24.94
CA THR A 41 17.88 -4.17 24.47
C THR A 41 16.63 -3.33 24.26
N CYS A 42 16.00 -3.44 23.10
CA CYS A 42 14.74 -2.76 22.78
C CYS A 42 13.60 -3.74 22.55
N LEU A 43 13.91 -5.02 22.32
CA LEU A 43 12.93 -6.07 22.10
C LEU A 43 13.37 -7.33 22.83
N TYR A 44 12.43 -7.98 23.51
CA TYR A 44 12.66 -9.21 24.26
C TYR A 44 11.51 -10.19 24.02
N PHE A 45 11.82 -11.44 23.66
CA PHE A 45 10.83 -12.47 23.41
C PHE A 45 10.85 -13.55 24.50
N GLU A 46 9.74 -13.69 25.22
CA GLU A 46 9.58 -14.70 26.27
C GLU A 46 8.15 -15.22 26.31
N ASN A 47 7.96 -16.53 26.52
CA ASN A 47 6.64 -17.15 26.70
C ASN A 47 5.61 -16.77 25.62
N PHE A 48 6.05 -16.76 24.34
CA PHE A 48 5.20 -16.40 23.21
C PHE A 48 4.70 -14.94 23.23
N THR A 49 5.47 -14.06 23.85
CA THR A 49 5.19 -12.62 23.97
C THR A 49 6.44 -11.81 23.63
N TYR A 50 6.30 -10.80 22.80
CA TYR A 50 7.30 -9.76 22.57
C TYR A 50 7.06 -8.60 23.52
N TYR A 51 8.10 -8.20 24.25
CA TYR A 51 8.15 -6.99 25.04
C TYR A 51 9.03 -5.97 24.33
N SER A 52 8.48 -4.79 24.03
CA SER A 52 9.17 -3.73 23.30
C SER A 52 9.33 -2.47 24.13
N ARG A 53 10.46 -1.78 23.97
CA ARG A 53 10.61 -0.37 24.35
C ARG A 53 11.30 0.39 23.22
N SER A 54 11.01 1.68 23.11
CA SER A 54 11.71 2.56 22.18
C SER A 54 13.18 2.68 22.56
N CYS A 55 14.03 2.92 21.56
CA CYS A 55 15.42 3.28 21.80
C CYS A 55 15.53 4.71 22.30
N ASP A 56 16.45 4.94 23.25
CA ASP A 56 16.72 6.29 23.72
C ASP A 56 17.44 7.07 22.62
N ASN A 57 16.87 8.21 22.19
CA ASN A 57 17.30 9.07 21.08
C ASN A 57 16.85 8.61 19.67
N SER A 58 16.46 9.58 18.83
CA SER A 58 16.07 9.40 17.42
C SER A 58 17.21 8.94 16.51
N GLU A 59 18.46 9.00 16.98
CA GLU A 59 19.64 8.47 16.28
C GLU A 59 19.78 6.94 16.39
N TYR A 60 18.84 6.24 17.05
CA TYR A 60 18.87 4.79 17.21
C TYR A 60 17.54 4.17 16.78
N TYR A 61 17.61 3.00 16.14
CA TYR A 61 16.44 2.18 15.86
C TYR A 61 16.60 0.79 16.48
N CYS A 62 15.48 0.12 16.71
CA CYS A 62 15.49 -1.24 17.23
C CYS A 62 15.71 -2.25 16.11
N ASP A 63 16.86 -2.93 16.09
CA ASP A 63 17.11 -4.01 15.16
C ASP A 63 16.44 -5.32 15.63
N ALA A 64 15.27 -5.61 15.04
CA ALA A 64 14.50 -6.81 15.30
C ALA A 64 15.01 -8.05 14.52
N SER A 65 16.01 -7.93 13.64
CA SER A 65 16.47 -9.03 12.78
C SER A 65 17.12 -10.19 13.55
N THR A 66 17.64 -9.91 14.75
CA THR A 66 18.37 -10.88 15.59
C THR A 66 17.48 -11.64 16.58
N VAL A 67 16.18 -11.32 16.63
CA VAL A 67 15.29 -11.80 17.69
C VAL A 67 14.92 -13.27 17.51
N SER A 68 14.85 -13.76 16.27
CA SER A 68 14.59 -15.19 16.00
C SER A 68 15.66 -16.10 16.60
N ASP A 69 16.90 -15.60 16.70
CA ASP A 69 18.06 -16.40 17.07
C ASP A 69 18.41 -16.21 18.55
N THR A 70 18.30 -14.97 19.03
CA THR A 70 18.77 -14.61 20.37
C THR A 70 17.66 -14.39 21.38
N HIS A 71 16.40 -14.29 20.94
CA HIS A 71 15.26 -13.80 21.73
C HIS A 71 15.36 -12.32 22.12
N TYR A 72 16.34 -11.57 21.58
CA TYR A 72 16.55 -10.15 21.86
C TYR A 72 16.71 -9.35 20.57
N GLY A 73 16.30 -8.09 20.60
CA GLY A 73 16.64 -7.06 19.62
C GLY A 73 17.34 -5.90 20.32
N TYR A 74 18.21 -5.21 19.60
CA TYR A 74 19.09 -4.20 20.18
C TYR A 74 18.98 -2.85 19.46
N CYS A 75 19.13 -1.78 20.22
CA CYS A 75 19.26 -0.44 19.70
C CYS A 75 20.58 -0.32 18.95
N VAL A 76 20.47 -0.02 17.66
CA VAL A 76 21.62 0.21 16.78
C VAL A 76 21.53 1.63 16.24
N HIS A 77 22.68 2.27 16.10
CA HIS A 77 22.75 3.63 15.61
C HIS A 77 22.27 3.69 14.16
N VAL A 78 21.42 4.66 13.85
CA VAL A 78 21.07 5.05 12.49
C VAL A 78 22.33 5.69 11.91
N ASN A 79 23.23 4.87 11.35
CA ASN A 79 24.24 5.44 10.46
C ASN A 79 23.48 6.12 9.33
N ASP A 80 23.85 7.37 9.01
CA ASP A 80 23.26 8.18 7.94
C ASP A 80 23.21 7.32 6.67
N THR A 81 22.08 6.66 6.43
CA THR A 81 21.89 5.81 5.26
C THR A 81 21.52 6.73 4.13
N HIS A 82 22.47 7.55 3.69
CA HIS A 82 22.42 8.06 2.34
C HIS A 82 22.39 6.82 1.44
N ILE A 83 21.23 6.58 0.83
CA ILE A 83 21.04 5.49 -0.13
C ILE A 83 21.21 6.14 -1.50
N PRO A 84 22.39 5.98 -2.14
CA PRO A 84 22.61 6.56 -3.44
C PRO A 84 21.67 5.95 -4.47
N HIS A 85 21.45 6.68 -5.56
CA HIS A 85 20.67 6.27 -6.73
C HIS A 85 19.19 5.98 -6.48
N THR A 86 18.57 6.69 -5.53
CA THR A 86 17.17 6.47 -5.15
C THR A 86 16.20 7.50 -5.73
N PHE A 87 16.69 8.68 -6.13
CA PHE A 87 15.82 9.74 -6.64
C PHE A 87 15.72 9.71 -8.16
N LEU A 88 14.49 9.82 -8.65
CA LEU A 88 14.20 9.79 -10.09
C LEU A 88 14.19 11.19 -10.72
N PRO A 89 14.27 11.30 -12.05
CA PRO A 89 14.18 12.58 -12.73
C PRO A 89 12.98 13.43 -12.30
N GLY A 90 13.24 14.70 -11.99
CA GLY A 90 12.26 15.63 -11.39
C GLY A 90 12.23 15.64 -9.85
N GLU A 91 12.85 14.68 -9.18
CA GLU A 91 12.97 14.69 -7.71
C GLU A 91 14.15 15.59 -7.26
N ASP A 92 14.16 15.94 -5.97
CA ASP A 92 15.12 16.90 -5.37
C ASP A 92 16.40 16.14 -5.04
N CYS A 93 17.54 16.74 -5.33
CA CYS A 93 18.86 16.18 -5.07
C CYS A 93 19.84 17.25 -4.56
N HIS A 94 20.87 16.78 -3.88
CA HIS A 94 22.01 17.58 -3.43
C HIS A 94 23.29 17.18 -4.16
N PHE A 95 23.43 15.90 -4.49
CA PHE A 95 24.59 15.31 -5.15
C PHE A 95 24.16 14.53 -6.39
N ASP A 96 25.06 14.36 -7.36
CA ASP A 96 24.78 13.50 -8.52
C ASP A 96 24.43 12.06 -8.09
N ASP A 97 25.10 11.57 -7.04
CA ASP A 97 24.91 10.23 -6.48
C ASP A 97 23.54 10.01 -5.82
N ASP A 98 22.78 11.08 -5.54
CA ASP A 98 21.39 10.98 -5.11
C ASP A 98 20.50 10.41 -6.24
N CYS A 99 20.86 10.72 -7.50
CA CYS A 99 20.06 10.46 -8.67
C CYS A 99 20.25 9.05 -9.22
N PHE A 100 19.18 8.48 -9.77
CA PHE A 100 19.15 7.13 -10.31
C PHE A 100 20.27 6.87 -11.33
N GLU A 101 21.14 5.92 -11.02
CA GLU A 101 22.25 5.45 -11.85
C GLU A 101 23.12 6.62 -12.36
N GLU A 102 23.25 6.79 -13.69
CA GLU A 102 24.10 7.82 -14.30
C GLU A 102 23.42 9.19 -14.48
N ASN A 103 22.24 9.38 -13.90
CA ASN A 103 21.58 10.70 -13.88
C ASN A 103 22.39 11.69 -13.02
N SER A 104 22.23 12.98 -13.30
CA SER A 104 22.98 14.04 -12.61
C SER A 104 22.06 14.99 -11.87
N CYS A 105 22.57 15.60 -10.80
CA CYS A 105 21.88 16.63 -10.05
C CYS A 105 22.15 18.00 -10.65
N ILE A 106 21.17 18.53 -11.39
CA ILE A 106 21.28 19.82 -12.07
C ILE A 106 20.26 20.78 -11.45
N ASP A 107 20.74 21.92 -10.95
CA ASP A 107 19.92 22.95 -10.30
C ASP A 107 19.07 22.40 -9.14
N GLY A 108 19.61 21.43 -8.39
CA GLY A 108 18.95 20.79 -7.24
C GLY A 108 17.87 19.76 -7.63
N LYS A 109 17.80 19.37 -8.91
CA LYS A 109 16.86 18.36 -9.42
C LYS A 109 17.60 17.25 -10.15
N CYS A 110 17.13 16.01 -10.00
CA CYS A 110 17.64 14.92 -10.81
C CYS A 110 17.23 15.14 -12.26
N LYS A 111 18.22 15.17 -13.15
CA LYS A 111 18.06 15.30 -14.58
C LYS A 111 18.22 13.92 -15.23
N GLY A 112 17.19 13.48 -15.94
CA GLY A 112 17.22 12.24 -16.71
C GLY A 112 17.74 12.42 -18.12
N LEU A 113 17.86 11.29 -18.83
CA LEU A 113 18.21 11.19 -20.24
C LEU A 113 17.21 11.93 -21.14
N GLU A 114 17.75 12.66 -22.11
CA GLU A 114 16.98 13.45 -23.06
C GLU A 114 16.31 12.59 -24.13
N LYS A 115 15.41 13.22 -24.88
CA LYS A 115 14.66 12.57 -25.95
C LYS A 115 15.59 11.97 -27.00
N ASN A 116 15.38 10.70 -27.31
CA ASN A 116 16.14 9.85 -28.22
C ASN A 116 17.51 9.37 -27.71
N GLU A 117 17.89 9.67 -26.47
CA GLU A 117 19.03 8.99 -25.84
C GLU A 117 18.66 7.54 -25.51
N ASN A 118 19.66 6.65 -25.54
CA ASN A 118 19.46 5.22 -25.27
C ASN A 118 19.14 5.00 -23.81
N CYS A 119 18.14 4.18 -23.54
CA CYS A 119 17.73 3.87 -22.18
C CYS A 119 17.41 2.38 -22.02
N THR A 120 17.48 1.90 -20.78
CA THR A 120 17.02 0.54 -20.42
C THR A 120 15.75 0.61 -19.58
N TYR A 121 15.71 1.53 -18.61
CA TYR A 121 14.62 1.67 -17.66
C TYR A 121 13.88 3.00 -17.82
N HIS A 122 12.61 3.05 -17.40
CA HIS A 122 11.81 4.27 -17.50
C HIS A 122 12.33 5.38 -16.56
N GLU A 123 12.94 4.96 -15.46
CA GLU A 123 13.61 5.70 -14.40
C GLU A 123 14.79 6.53 -14.91
N GLU A 124 15.42 6.12 -16.02
CA GLU A 124 16.54 6.85 -16.64
C GLU A 124 16.07 8.09 -17.40
N CYS A 125 14.86 8.07 -17.96
CA CYS A 125 14.40 9.13 -18.86
C CYS A 125 13.92 10.38 -18.12
N ASP A 126 14.13 11.54 -18.72
CA ASP A 126 13.68 12.80 -18.13
C ASP A 126 12.16 12.90 -18.00
N VAL A 127 11.68 13.87 -17.19
CA VAL A 127 10.27 14.12 -16.94
C VAL A 127 9.48 14.29 -18.25
N GLY A 128 8.31 13.64 -18.33
CA GLY A 128 7.48 13.62 -19.54
C GLY A 128 7.96 12.68 -20.64
N LEU A 129 9.02 11.91 -20.39
CA LEU A 129 9.51 10.85 -21.26
C LEU A 129 9.33 9.46 -20.63
N TYR A 130 9.42 8.42 -21.45
CA TYR A 130 9.46 7.03 -21.03
C TYR A 130 10.46 6.26 -21.90
N CYS A 131 11.02 5.18 -21.37
CA CYS A 131 11.94 4.33 -22.11
C CYS A 131 11.27 3.37 -23.11
N ASN A 132 11.75 3.35 -24.35
CA ASN A 132 11.45 2.33 -25.37
C ASN A 132 12.67 2.17 -26.30
N GLU A 133 13.71 1.51 -25.79
CA GLU A 133 15.10 1.47 -26.31
C GLU A 133 15.81 2.83 -26.30
N THR A 134 15.04 3.90 -26.51
CA THR A 134 15.43 5.30 -26.35
C THR A 134 14.32 6.06 -25.64
N CYS A 135 14.65 7.18 -25.00
CA CYS A 135 13.65 8.00 -24.32
C CYS A 135 12.69 8.64 -25.33
N LYS A 136 11.40 8.37 -25.18
CA LYS A 136 10.31 8.87 -26.03
C LYS A 136 9.35 9.73 -25.21
N SER A 137 8.73 10.71 -25.86
CA SER A 137 7.69 11.52 -25.22
C SER A 137 6.49 10.67 -24.84
N GLN A 138 5.94 10.88 -23.65
CA GLN A 138 4.70 10.24 -23.22
C GLN A 138 3.56 10.53 -24.21
N ILE A 139 2.69 9.53 -24.35
CA ILE A 139 1.52 9.53 -25.21
C ILE A 139 0.42 10.34 -24.52
N ALA A 140 -0.07 11.36 -25.22
CA ALA A 140 -1.14 12.21 -24.74
C ALA A 140 -2.45 11.41 -24.57
N LEU A 141 -3.30 11.84 -23.63
CA LEU A 141 -4.61 11.25 -23.40
C LEU A 141 -5.47 11.28 -24.69
N GLY A 142 -6.23 10.20 -24.92
CA GLY A 142 -7.03 9.98 -26.13
C GLY A 142 -6.24 9.51 -27.36
N ARG A 143 -4.93 9.30 -27.24
CA ARG A 143 -4.09 8.74 -28.31
C ARG A 143 -3.81 7.26 -28.10
N VAL A 144 -3.57 6.55 -29.21
CA VAL A 144 -3.23 5.13 -29.22
C VAL A 144 -1.72 4.90 -29.20
N GLY A 145 -1.28 3.67 -28.94
CA GLY A 145 0.13 3.26 -29.05
C GLY A 145 0.81 2.84 -27.74
N CYS A 146 0.05 2.63 -26.66
CA CYS A 146 0.58 2.22 -25.36
C CYS A 146 0.51 0.70 -25.15
N PHE A 147 1.31 0.19 -24.23
CA PHE A 147 1.25 -1.18 -23.68
C PHE A 147 1.18 -1.18 -22.16
N ASN A 148 1.59 -0.09 -21.51
CA ASN A 148 1.52 0.11 -20.07
C ASN A 148 1.33 1.60 -19.73
N ASP A 149 1.08 1.87 -18.46
CA ASP A 149 0.81 3.20 -17.93
C ASP A 149 1.98 4.17 -18.09
N TYR A 150 3.22 3.68 -18.02
CA TYR A 150 4.41 4.53 -18.11
C TYR A 150 4.51 5.27 -19.45
N GLN A 151 3.91 4.72 -20.50
CA GLN A 151 3.88 5.35 -21.81
C GLN A 151 2.86 6.47 -21.92
N CYS A 152 1.81 6.46 -21.08
CA CYS A 152 0.81 7.50 -21.06
C CYS A 152 1.27 8.67 -20.18
N SER A 153 0.75 9.87 -20.44
CA SER A 153 0.92 11.03 -19.55
C SER A 153 0.64 10.67 -18.09
N ASN A 154 1.34 11.29 -17.13
CA ASN A 154 1.22 10.97 -15.70
C ASN A 154 -0.19 11.10 -15.11
N THR A 155 -1.12 11.78 -15.80
CA THR A 155 -2.53 11.90 -15.41
C THR A 155 -3.43 10.79 -15.97
N GLY A 156 -2.87 9.79 -16.67
CA GLY A 156 -3.62 8.69 -17.24
C GLY A 156 -2.85 7.39 -17.39
N GLY A 157 -3.59 6.33 -17.67
CA GLY A 157 -3.07 4.97 -17.87
C GLY A 157 -3.45 4.39 -19.22
N CYS A 158 -2.89 3.23 -19.52
CA CYS A 158 -3.11 2.55 -20.80
C CYS A 158 -4.27 1.56 -20.67
N VAL A 159 -5.36 1.79 -21.42
CA VAL A 159 -6.38 0.76 -21.63
C VAL A 159 -5.85 -0.26 -22.62
N VAL A 160 -5.65 -1.48 -22.16
CA VAL A 160 -5.07 -2.54 -22.98
C VAL A 160 -6.19 -3.36 -23.62
N ASN A 161 -6.42 -3.17 -24.92
CA ASN A 161 -7.35 -3.99 -25.71
C ASN A 161 -6.65 -5.12 -26.47
N SER A 162 -5.33 -5.01 -26.65
CA SER A 162 -4.48 -6.02 -27.30
C SER A 162 -3.09 -6.07 -26.66
N LEU A 163 -2.64 -7.28 -26.35
CA LEU A 163 -1.29 -7.50 -25.81
C LEU A 163 -0.19 -7.43 -26.89
N THR A 164 -0.57 -7.43 -28.17
CA THR A 164 0.38 -7.52 -29.29
C THR A 164 0.26 -6.37 -30.29
N ASP A 165 -0.80 -5.58 -30.21
CA ASP A 165 -1.05 -4.47 -31.14
C ASP A 165 -1.39 -3.20 -30.35
N SER A 166 -0.37 -2.38 -30.11
CA SER A 166 -0.54 -1.11 -29.39
C SER A 166 -1.39 -0.09 -30.12
N SER A 167 -1.67 -0.26 -31.42
CA SER A 167 -2.58 0.64 -32.14
C SER A 167 -4.03 0.51 -31.69
N LEU A 168 -4.36 -0.57 -30.98
CA LEU A 168 -5.67 -0.82 -30.36
C LEU A 168 -5.75 -0.36 -28.90
N ASN A 169 -4.62 -0.04 -28.28
CA ASN A 169 -4.53 0.39 -26.90
C ASN A 169 -4.52 1.92 -26.83
N VAL A 170 -5.20 2.50 -25.84
CA VAL A 170 -5.44 3.95 -25.76
C VAL A 170 -5.10 4.48 -24.37
N CYS A 171 -4.41 5.62 -24.33
CA CYS A 171 -4.19 6.35 -23.08
C CYS A 171 -5.47 7.07 -22.67
N VAL A 172 -5.95 6.83 -21.46
CA VAL A 172 -7.17 7.46 -20.90
C VAL A 172 -6.87 8.09 -19.54
N PRO A 173 -7.62 9.11 -19.11
CA PRO A 173 -7.45 9.67 -17.77
C PRO A 173 -7.74 8.60 -16.70
N TYR A 174 -7.00 8.64 -15.60
CA TYR A 174 -7.28 7.75 -14.46
C TYR A 174 -8.68 8.01 -13.87
N PHE A 175 -9.25 6.98 -13.26
CA PHE A 175 -10.56 6.96 -12.62
C PHE A 175 -11.72 7.35 -13.55
N THR A 176 -11.66 6.92 -14.82
CA THR A 176 -12.71 7.23 -15.83
C THR A 176 -13.37 6.01 -16.45
N MET A 177 -12.70 4.86 -16.46
CA MET A 177 -13.22 3.66 -17.12
C MET A 177 -14.31 3.01 -16.28
N ARG A 178 -15.52 2.94 -16.84
CA ARG A 178 -16.67 2.37 -16.13
C ARG A 178 -16.48 0.90 -15.83
N ASN A 179 -17.08 0.44 -14.74
CA ASN A 179 -17.30 -0.98 -14.47
C ASN A 179 -17.76 -1.75 -15.72
N TYR A 180 -17.21 -2.95 -15.89
CA TYR A 180 -17.40 -3.88 -17.00
C TYR A 180 -16.79 -3.45 -18.34
N THR A 181 -15.99 -2.39 -18.36
CA THR A 181 -15.19 -2.06 -19.55
C THR A 181 -13.95 -2.95 -19.63
N VAL A 182 -13.68 -3.52 -20.80
CA VAL A 182 -12.53 -4.40 -21.03
C VAL A 182 -11.23 -3.65 -20.81
N ASP A 183 -10.33 -4.31 -20.07
CA ASP A 183 -8.95 -3.90 -19.89
C ASP A 183 -8.14 -5.17 -19.62
N LEU A 184 -7.27 -5.55 -20.56
CA LEU A 184 -6.48 -6.78 -20.48
C LEU A 184 -5.34 -6.64 -19.47
N GLY A 185 -5.09 -7.69 -18.69
CA GLY A 185 -3.98 -7.72 -17.73
C GLY A 185 -4.40 -7.65 -16.26
N CYS A 186 -5.69 -7.68 -15.95
CA CYS A 186 -6.18 -7.83 -14.59
C CYS A 186 -5.88 -9.21 -14.02
N SER A 187 -5.60 -9.26 -12.71
CA SER A 187 -5.43 -10.51 -11.97
C SER A 187 -6.77 -11.22 -11.74
N ASP A 188 -6.75 -12.55 -11.64
CA ASP A 188 -7.89 -13.36 -11.20
C ASP A 188 -8.28 -13.09 -9.73
N SER A 189 -7.32 -12.61 -8.91
CA SER A 189 -7.57 -12.13 -7.55
C SER A 189 -8.11 -10.70 -7.52
N GLY A 190 -8.17 -10.03 -8.66
CA GLY A 190 -8.34 -8.59 -8.78
C GLY A 190 -7.19 -7.80 -8.17
N GLY A 191 -7.24 -6.49 -8.34
CA GLY A 191 -6.22 -5.58 -7.81
C GLY A 191 -6.56 -4.12 -8.07
N ILE A 192 -5.72 -3.24 -7.50
CA ILE A 192 -5.78 -1.81 -7.79
C ILE A 192 -5.52 -1.61 -9.28
N ASN A 193 -6.42 -0.88 -9.92
CA ASN A 193 -6.24 -0.43 -11.29
C ASN A 193 -6.82 0.99 -11.39
N LEU A 194 -5.93 1.96 -11.54
CA LEU A 194 -6.28 3.37 -11.49
C LEU A 194 -7.01 3.85 -12.75
N ILE A 195 -7.04 3.12 -13.87
CA ILE A 195 -7.86 3.55 -15.02
C ILE A 195 -9.35 3.36 -14.76
N CYS A 196 -9.72 2.38 -13.92
CA CYS A 196 -11.09 2.09 -13.54
C CYS A 196 -11.67 3.16 -12.60
N ASP A 197 -12.92 3.56 -12.84
CA ASP A 197 -13.64 4.54 -12.00
C ASP A 197 -13.78 4.08 -10.54
N SER A 198 -13.86 2.76 -10.34
CA SER A 198 -13.85 2.11 -9.04
C SER A 198 -12.46 2.03 -8.40
N GLY A 199 -11.39 2.23 -9.16
CA GLY A 199 -10.00 1.94 -8.75
C GLY A 199 -9.65 0.45 -8.74
N PHE A 200 -10.52 -0.42 -9.28
CA PHE A 200 -10.39 -1.88 -9.19
C PHE A 200 -10.68 -2.57 -10.52
N CYS A 201 -9.87 -3.57 -10.85
CA CYS A 201 -10.11 -4.45 -12.00
C CYS A 201 -9.95 -5.92 -11.63
N LEU A 202 -10.57 -6.79 -12.43
CA LEU A 202 -10.66 -8.22 -12.18
C LEU A 202 -10.69 -9.00 -13.49
N ASN A 203 -9.95 -10.10 -13.55
CA ASN A 203 -10.19 -11.16 -14.52
C ASN A 203 -11.18 -12.17 -13.94
N ASN A 204 -12.41 -12.18 -14.45
CA ASN A 204 -13.42 -13.15 -14.05
C ASN A 204 -13.77 -14.06 -15.23
N ALA A 205 -13.52 -15.36 -15.07
CA ALA A 205 -13.80 -16.38 -16.08
C ALA A 205 -13.24 -16.03 -17.48
N GLY A 206 -12.00 -15.52 -17.52
CA GLY A 206 -11.30 -15.15 -18.75
C GLY A 206 -11.70 -13.79 -19.32
N LYS A 207 -12.49 -13.00 -18.59
CA LYS A 207 -12.83 -11.63 -18.96
C LYS A 207 -12.14 -10.65 -18.02
N SER A 208 -11.09 -10.01 -18.52
CA SER A 208 -10.34 -8.95 -17.84
C SER A 208 -11.01 -7.60 -18.05
N MET A 209 -11.45 -6.95 -16.97
CA MET A 209 -12.22 -5.72 -17.03
C MET A 209 -12.14 -4.90 -15.75
N CYS A 210 -12.45 -3.61 -15.86
CA CYS A 210 -12.83 -2.80 -14.69
C CYS A 210 -14.04 -3.42 -13.99
N TYR A 211 -14.05 -3.43 -12.66
CA TYR A 211 -15.07 -4.14 -11.90
C TYR A 211 -15.46 -3.36 -10.64
N PRO A 212 -16.70 -3.53 -10.11
CA PRO A 212 -17.06 -2.92 -8.84
C PRO A 212 -16.11 -3.34 -7.72
N ILE A 213 -15.73 -2.38 -6.88
CA ILE A 213 -14.76 -2.57 -5.82
C ILE A 213 -15.37 -3.37 -4.64
N PRO A 214 -14.72 -4.44 -4.15
CA PRO A 214 -15.24 -5.24 -3.03
C PRO A 214 -15.20 -4.45 -1.72
N THR A 215 -16.15 -4.70 -0.81
CA THR A 215 -16.24 -4.09 0.53
C THR A 215 -16.42 -5.21 1.56
N SER A 216 -15.94 -5.03 2.79
CA SER A 216 -16.11 -5.99 3.88
C SER A 216 -17.58 -6.36 4.12
N SER A 217 -17.85 -7.65 4.33
CA SER A 217 -19.20 -8.15 4.67
C SER A 217 -19.64 -7.80 6.08
N ALA A 218 -18.68 -7.68 7.01
CA ALA A 218 -18.90 -7.33 8.40
C ALA A 218 -18.39 -5.92 8.71
N SER A 219 -18.84 -5.36 9.83
CA SER A 219 -18.33 -4.09 10.34
C SER A 219 -16.88 -4.23 10.80
N ILE A 220 -16.01 -3.35 10.29
CA ILE A 220 -14.60 -3.27 10.68
C ILE A 220 -14.49 -2.61 12.07
N PRO A 221 -13.66 -3.14 12.99
CA PRO A 221 -12.70 -4.24 12.82
C PRO A 221 -13.37 -5.60 12.86
N VAL A 222 -12.84 -6.55 12.09
CA VAL A 222 -13.29 -7.96 12.11
C VAL A 222 -12.19 -8.80 12.72
N GLU A 223 -12.37 -9.21 13.98
CA GLU A 223 -11.57 -10.28 14.58
C GLU A 223 -11.85 -11.61 13.87
N CYS A 224 -10.81 -12.38 13.60
CA CYS A 224 -10.91 -13.63 12.87
C CYS A 224 -10.04 -14.71 13.52
N SER A 225 -10.48 -15.96 13.42
CA SER A 225 -9.68 -17.16 13.72
C SER A 225 -9.40 -17.97 12.46
N SER A 226 -10.05 -17.63 11.33
CA SER A 226 -9.90 -18.30 10.04
C SER A 226 -10.19 -17.35 8.88
N ASN A 227 -9.69 -17.69 7.68
CA ASN A 227 -9.88 -16.88 6.48
C ASN A 227 -11.35 -16.76 6.06
N SER A 228 -12.20 -17.76 6.37
CA SER A 228 -13.62 -17.75 5.99
C SER A 228 -14.45 -16.66 6.66
N GLN A 229 -13.91 -16.01 7.70
CA GLN A 229 -14.52 -14.85 8.35
C GLN A 229 -14.13 -13.53 7.65
N CYS A 230 -13.08 -13.55 6.84
CA CYS A 230 -12.55 -12.39 6.13
C CYS A 230 -13.09 -12.36 4.70
N VAL A 231 -14.40 -12.15 4.58
CA VAL A 231 -15.10 -12.20 3.30
C VAL A 231 -15.71 -10.85 2.91
N SER A 232 -15.71 -10.57 1.62
CA SER A 232 -16.37 -9.38 1.06
C SER A 232 -17.89 -9.56 1.03
N GLN A 233 -18.64 -8.46 0.92
CA GLN A 233 -20.01 -8.50 0.42
C GLN A 233 -20.03 -9.11 -0.99
N ALA A 234 -21.14 -9.73 -1.37
CA ALA A 234 -21.35 -10.15 -2.75
C ALA A 234 -21.36 -8.93 -3.67
N PHE A 235 -20.47 -8.90 -4.67
CA PHE A 235 -20.28 -7.72 -5.53
C PHE A 235 -20.28 -8.09 -7.01
N GLY A 236 -20.54 -7.07 -7.83
CA GLY A 236 -20.67 -7.22 -9.28
C GLY A 236 -21.90 -8.02 -9.74
N ASN A 237 -22.03 -8.19 -11.06
CA ASN A 237 -23.15 -8.89 -11.67
C ASN A 237 -23.12 -10.39 -11.36
N ASP A 238 -21.93 -10.94 -11.17
CA ASP A 238 -21.71 -12.35 -10.89
C ASP A 238 -21.83 -12.69 -9.39
N LYS A 239 -22.08 -11.67 -8.54
CA LYS A 239 -22.21 -11.79 -7.07
C LYS A 239 -21.01 -12.51 -6.45
N LEU A 240 -19.80 -12.14 -6.89
CA LEU A 240 -18.56 -12.72 -6.40
C LEU A 240 -18.39 -12.40 -4.92
N VAL A 241 -17.75 -13.32 -4.20
CA VAL A 241 -17.32 -13.13 -2.82
C VAL A 241 -15.84 -13.41 -2.76
N PHE A 242 -15.08 -12.43 -2.30
CA PHE A 242 -13.64 -12.59 -2.08
C PHE A 242 -13.38 -12.98 -0.64
N THR A 243 -12.35 -13.81 -0.46
CA THR A 243 -11.86 -14.23 0.84
C THR A 243 -10.42 -13.76 0.97
N GLN A 244 -10.10 -13.10 2.08
CA GLN A 244 -8.74 -12.69 2.41
C GLN A 244 -8.16 -13.54 3.54
N GLN A 245 -6.84 -13.46 3.70
CA GLN A 245 -6.15 -14.14 4.78
C GLN A 245 -6.36 -13.41 6.11
N CYS A 246 -6.85 -14.14 7.12
CA CYS A 246 -6.87 -13.68 8.50
C CYS A 246 -5.43 -13.53 9.00
N THR A 247 -5.03 -12.36 9.52
CA THR A 247 -3.62 -12.05 9.83
C THR A 247 -3.45 -11.71 11.31
N CYS A 248 -2.39 -12.21 11.94
CA CYS A 248 -2.08 -11.89 13.33
C CYS A 248 -1.66 -10.42 13.44
N GLY A 249 -2.31 -9.69 14.34
CA GLY A 249 -1.94 -8.32 14.65
C GLY A 249 -0.80 -8.26 15.67
N TYR A 250 -0.10 -7.14 15.69
CA TYR A 250 0.95 -6.85 16.67
C TYR A 250 0.30 -6.16 17.88
N ASN A 251 -0.60 -6.86 18.56
CA ASN A 251 -1.39 -6.31 19.67
C ASN A 251 -1.15 -7.10 20.97
N SER A 252 -1.51 -6.46 22.08
CA SER A 252 -1.36 -6.98 23.45
C SER A 252 -2.12 -8.28 23.69
N ASN A 253 -3.23 -8.50 22.96
CA ASN A 253 -4.13 -9.62 23.20
C ASN A 253 -3.77 -10.86 22.38
N GLY A 254 -2.85 -10.76 21.41
CA GLY A 254 -2.57 -11.84 20.48
C GLY A 254 -3.79 -12.16 19.60
N GLN A 255 -4.50 -11.12 19.14
CA GLN A 255 -5.66 -11.25 18.27
C GLN A 255 -5.26 -11.17 16.79
N SER A 256 -6.01 -11.84 15.93
CA SER A 256 -5.93 -11.70 14.47
C SER A 256 -7.14 -10.96 13.90
N TYR A 257 -6.90 -10.20 12.84
CA TYR A 257 -7.88 -9.36 12.19
C TYR A 257 -7.91 -9.62 10.68
N CYS A 258 -9.07 -9.36 10.07
CA CYS A 258 -9.20 -9.36 8.63
C CYS A 258 -8.55 -8.11 8.03
N PRO A 259 -7.85 -8.22 6.89
CA PRO A 259 -7.43 -7.06 6.14
C PRO A 259 -8.64 -6.35 5.52
N LEU A 260 -8.42 -5.12 5.09
CA LEU A 260 -9.45 -4.31 4.44
C LEU A 260 -9.60 -4.71 2.98
N PHE A 261 -10.83 -4.66 2.48
CA PHE A 261 -11.09 -4.62 1.05
C PHE A 261 -10.96 -3.19 0.55
N LEU A 262 -10.61 -3.03 -0.73
CA LEU A 262 -10.36 -1.73 -1.34
C LEU A 262 -11.59 -0.78 -1.31
N GLY A 263 -12.80 -1.32 -1.12
CA GLY A 263 -14.04 -0.56 -0.97
C GLY A 263 -14.34 -0.13 0.46
N ASP A 264 -13.50 -0.46 1.44
CA ASP A 264 -13.67 -0.03 2.83
C ASP A 264 -13.25 1.44 3.00
N SER A 265 -13.64 2.07 4.11
CA SER A 265 -13.58 3.53 4.28
C SER A 265 -12.16 4.11 4.13
N LEU A 266 -11.14 3.42 4.65
CA LEU A 266 -9.75 3.88 4.60
C LEU A 266 -9.22 3.89 3.16
N TRP A 267 -9.41 2.80 2.42
CA TRP A 267 -9.05 2.74 1.00
C TRP A 267 -9.85 3.73 0.14
N LYS A 268 -11.15 3.90 0.40
CA LYS A 268 -11.95 4.94 -0.26
C LYS A 268 -11.39 6.35 -0.03
N ARG A 269 -10.88 6.63 1.17
CA ARG A 269 -10.26 7.93 1.47
C ARG A 269 -8.92 8.08 0.75
N TYR A 270 -8.09 7.04 0.75
CA TYR A 270 -6.87 6.99 -0.07
C TYR A 270 -7.15 7.30 -1.54
N PHE A 271 -8.06 6.56 -2.20
CA PHE A 271 -8.35 6.80 -3.63
C PHE A 271 -8.88 8.19 -3.91
N LYS A 272 -9.65 8.78 -2.99
CA LYS A 272 -10.13 10.15 -3.11
C LYS A 272 -8.98 11.15 -3.12
N ILE A 273 -7.98 10.97 -2.26
CA ILE A 273 -6.82 11.87 -2.17
C ILE A 273 -5.87 11.62 -3.33
N LEU A 274 -5.61 10.36 -3.70
CA LEU A 274 -4.82 10.01 -4.87
C LEU A 274 -5.39 10.62 -6.16
N LYS A 275 -6.73 10.62 -6.29
CA LYS A 275 -7.39 11.30 -7.40
C LYS A 275 -7.13 12.81 -7.41
N LYS A 276 -7.11 13.47 -6.24
CA LYS A 276 -6.77 14.89 -6.12
C LYS A 276 -5.33 15.16 -6.60
N TRP A 277 -4.38 14.29 -6.28
CA TRP A 277 -3.02 14.37 -6.80
C TRP A 277 -2.99 14.28 -8.33
N ILE A 278 -3.64 13.26 -8.89
CA ILE A 278 -3.70 13.05 -10.33
C ILE A 278 -4.35 14.24 -11.06
N ASP A 279 -5.41 14.82 -10.49
CA ASP A 279 -6.14 15.95 -11.07
C ASP A 279 -5.40 17.31 -10.92
N SER A 280 -4.25 17.37 -10.22
CA SER A 280 -3.58 18.63 -9.86
C SER A 280 -2.59 19.17 -10.89
N ASP A 281 -2.35 18.45 -11.99
CA ASP A 281 -1.26 18.64 -12.95
C ASP A 281 0.16 18.58 -12.36
N GLN A 282 0.34 18.58 -11.02
CA GLN A 282 1.65 18.50 -10.36
C GLN A 282 2.35 17.17 -10.63
N SER A 283 1.58 16.11 -10.86
CA SER A 283 2.11 14.81 -11.26
C SER A 283 2.87 14.85 -12.58
N LEU A 284 2.65 15.86 -13.44
CA LEU A 284 3.39 16.05 -14.68
C LEU A 284 4.85 16.44 -14.46
N ASN A 285 5.25 16.83 -13.25
CA ASN A 285 6.63 17.13 -12.90
C ASN A 285 7.43 15.90 -12.44
N CYS A 286 6.80 14.72 -12.39
CA CYS A 286 7.42 13.47 -11.98
C CYS A 286 7.94 12.65 -13.15
N ASN A 287 9.02 11.89 -12.94
CA ASN A 287 9.32 10.77 -13.81
C ASN A 287 8.11 9.81 -13.89
N THR A 288 7.93 9.19 -15.04
CA THR A 288 6.80 8.30 -15.31
C THR A 288 6.69 7.12 -14.34
N ALA A 289 7.82 6.58 -13.88
CA ALA A 289 7.91 5.47 -12.95
C ALA A 289 7.62 5.87 -11.50
N SER A 290 7.85 7.14 -11.13
CA SER A 290 7.56 7.68 -9.80
C SER A 290 6.35 8.63 -9.76
N ARG A 291 5.48 8.61 -10.77
CA ARG A 291 4.32 9.53 -10.89
C ARG A 291 3.38 9.56 -9.68
N ASN A 292 3.32 8.45 -8.93
CA ASN A 292 2.53 8.31 -7.71
C ASN A 292 3.40 8.02 -6.48
N SER A 293 4.71 8.23 -6.56
CA SER A 293 5.61 8.01 -5.42
C SER A 293 5.50 9.15 -4.42
N TYR A 294 5.62 8.81 -3.14
CA TYR A 294 5.75 9.81 -2.07
C TYR A 294 6.91 10.78 -2.34
N ASN A 295 8.05 10.27 -2.84
CA ASN A 295 9.24 11.07 -3.13
C ASN A 295 9.03 12.14 -4.19
N CYS A 296 8.23 11.87 -5.22
CA CYS A 296 7.91 12.91 -6.18
C CYS A 296 6.82 13.85 -5.65
N MET A 297 5.77 13.30 -5.04
CA MET A 297 4.65 14.10 -4.51
C MET A 297 5.13 15.16 -3.51
N LYS A 298 6.06 14.83 -2.61
CA LYS A 298 6.56 15.77 -1.58
C LYS A 298 7.21 17.03 -2.17
N ASN A 299 7.68 16.97 -3.41
CA ASN A 299 8.36 18.09 -4.06
C ASN A 299 7.39 19.07 -4.74
N TYR A 300 6.18 18.62 -5.05
CA TYR A 300 5.24 19.34 -5.90
C TYR A 300 3.85 19.51 -5.29
N TRP A 301 3.55 18.82 -4.18
CA TRP A 301 2.27 18.88 -3.50
C TRP A 301 2.35 19.55 -2.14
N ASN A 302 1.19 19.88 -1.57
CA ASN A 302 1.16 20.44 -0.22
C ASN A 302 1.30 19.32 0.81
N GLN A 303 1.98 19.64 1.91
CA GLN A 303 2.31 18.68 2.95
C GLN A 303 1.07 18.05 3.58
N ASP A 304 0.01 18.83 3.81
CA ASP A 304 -1.24 18.34 4.42
C ASP A 304 -1.88 17.21 3.59
N ASP A 305 -2.00 17.40 2.27
CA ASP A 305 -2.53 16.36 1.37
C ASP A 305 -1.59 15.15 1.27
N LEU A 306 -0.28 15.36 1.31
CA LEU A 306 0.71 14.30 1.27
C LEU A 306 0.65 13.42 2.53
N ASP A 307 0.62 14.05 3.71
CA ASP A 307 0.51 13.37 5.01
C ASP A 307 -0.83 12.62 5.08
N GLU A 308 -1.90 13.21 4.57
CA GLU A 308 -3.20 12.55 4.49
C GLU A 308 -3.15 11.31 3.57
N LEU A 309 -2.57 11.43 2.37
CA LEU A 309 -2.40 10.30 1.45
C LEU A 309 -1.60 9.16 2.08
N ALA A 310 -0.43 9.49 2.64
CA ALA A 310 0.48 8.55 3.26
C ALA A 310 -0.17 7.84 4.45
N TYR A 311 -0.93 8.57 5.28
CA TYR A 311 -1.67 8.00 6.40
C TYR A 311 -2.67 6.94 5.93
N PHE A 312 -3.56 7.27 4.99
CA PHE A 312 -4.58 6.33 4.56
C PHE A 312 -4.00 5.14 3.80
N GLU A 313 -2.92 5.31 3.04
CA GLU A 313 -2.21 4.22 2.38
C GLU A 313 -1.56 3.27 3.39
N ALA A 314 -0.75 3.82 4.29
CA ALA A 314 -0.02 3.04 5.29
C ALA A 314 -0.97 2.28 6.22
N TYR A 315 -2.03 2.97 6.70
CA TYR A 315 -2.99 2.36 7.61
C TYR A 315 -3.85 1.31 6.91
N ALA A 316 -4.33 1.57 5.69
CA ALA A 316 -5.18 0.62 4.97
C ALA A 316 -4.41 -0.65 4.55
N SER A 317 -3.15 -0.48 4.12
CA SER A 317 -2.29 -1.58 3.66
C SER A 317 -1.83 -2.48 4.81
N ASN A 318 -1.64 -1.91 6.00
CA ASN A 318 -1.13 -2.64 7.18
C ASN A 318 -2.20 -2.90 8.24
N TYR A 319 -3.48 -2.60 7.95
CA TYR A 319 -4.58 -2.61 8.91
C TYR A 319 -4.59 -3.80 9.88
N PRO A 320 -4.56 -5.09 9.42
CA PRO A 320 -4.69 -6.20 10.35
C PRO A 320 -3.48 -6.38 11.25
N ILE A 321 -2.32 -5.83 10.85
CA ILE A 321 -1.07 -5.90 11.60
C ILE A 321 -1.04 -4.81 12.67
N ILE A 322 -1.37 -3.57 12.29
CA ILE A 322 -1.22 -2.40 13.16
C ILE A 322 -2.50 -2.04 13.92
N TYR A 323 -3.63 -2.69 13.65
CA TYR A 323 -4.85 -2.42 14.40
C TYR A 323 -4.66 -2.78 15.89
N SER A 324 -4.92 -1.80 16.76
CA SER A 324 -4.74 -1.91 18.22
C SER A 324 -3.29 -2.20 18.66
N ILE A 325 -2.29 -1.81 17.86
CA ILE A 325 -0.88 -1.83 18.26
C ILE A 325 -0.58 -0.72 19.29
N GLU A 326 0.29 -1.02 20.26
CA GLU A 326 0.80 -0.02 21.20
C GLU A 326 1.98 0.76 20.57
N SER A 327 2.14 2.04 20.93
CA SER A 327 3.17 2.91 20.31
C SER A 327 4.60 2.38 20.48
N CYS A 328 4.94 1.79 21.62
CA CYS A 328 6.26 1.19 21.83
C CYS A 328 6.56 0.05 20.82
N THR A 329 5.52 -0.71 20.43
CA THR A 329 5.63 -1.82 19.48
C THR A 329 5.64 -1.28 18.06
N MET A 330 4.82 -0.26 17.76
CA MET A 330 4.85 0.44 16.48
C MET A 330 6.24 1.03 16.22
N ASN A 331 6.86 1.69 17.20
CA ASN A 331 8.19 2.30 17.06
C ASN A 331 9.27 1.27 16.72
N VAL A 332 9.15 0.06 17.26
CA VAL A 332 10.11 -1.01 17.04
C VAL A 332 9.94 -1.68 15.68
N PHE A 333 8.70 -2.01 15.30
CA PHE A 333 8.44 -2.83 14.12
C PHE A 333 8.06 -2.03 12.86
N PHE A 334 7.50 -0.83 13.04
CA PHE A 334 6.98 0.02 11.97
C PHE A 334 7.28 1.51 12.21
N PRO A 335 8.54 1.90 12.49
CA PRO A 335 8.88 3.30 12.82
C PRO A 335 8.42 4.29 11.75
N SER A 336 8.59 3.96 10.45
CA SER A 336 8.14 4.83 9.37
C SER A 336 6.61 5.01 9.32
N ILE A 337 5.83 4.00 9.73
CA ILE A 337 4.36 4.12 9.80
C ILE A 337 3.98 5.00 10.99
N GLU A 338 4.69 4.88 12.11
CA GLU A 338 4.46 5.75 13.27
C GLU A 338 4.72 7.22 12.95
N ASP A 339 5.81 7.53 12.24
CA ASP A 339 6.10 8.89 11.79
C ASP A 339 4.96 9.45 10.92
N ILE A 340 4.46 8.66 9.96
CA ILE A 340 3.31 9.04 9.12
C ILE A 340 2.07 9.33 9.97
N ILE A 341 1.76 8.47 10.93
CA ILE A 341 0.58 8.64 11.80
C ILE A 341 0.72 9.88 12.68
N ASN A 342 1.92 10.11 13.23
CA ASN A 342 2.18 11.27 14.07
C ASN A 342 2.10 12.58 13.28
N ASN A 343 2.62 12.64 12.06
CA ASN A 343 2.50 13.80 11.18
C ASN A 343 1.03 14.14 10.91
N TYR A 344 0.23 13.14 10.54
CA TYR A 344 -1.20 13.33 10.28
C TYR A 344 -1.97 13.80 11.53
N ASN A 345 -1.76 13.18 12.70
CA ASN A 345 -2.45 13.56 13.93
C ASN A 345 -2.09 14.99 14.40
N ASN A 346 -0.84 15.42 14.18
CA ASN A 346 -0.40 16.78 14.48
C ASN A 346 -1.08 17.82 13.58
N MET A 347 -1.36 17.48 12.32
CA MET A 347 -2.15 18.30 11.40
C MET A 347 -3.61 18.42 11.85
N ASP A 348 -4.29 17.31 12.12
CA ASP A 348 -5.73 17.30 12.47
C ASP A 348 -6.00 18.00 13.81
N SER A 349 -5.13 17.79 14.80
CA SER A 349 -5.20 18.52 16.08
C SER A 349 -4.92 20.03 15.96
N GLY A 350 -4.24 20.46 14.90
CA GLY A 350 -4.08 21.88 14.53
C GLY A 350 -5.37 22.50 14.01
N VAL A 351 -6.17 21.74 13.26
CA VAL A 351 -7.47 22.19 12.71
C VAL A 351 -8.49 22.37 13.84
N GLU A 352 -8.55 21.47 14.82
CA GLU A 352 -9.42 21.64 16.01
C GLU A 352 -9.01 22.85 16.87
N LYS A 353 -7.70 23.15 16.97
CA LYS A 353 -7.20 24.34 17.69
C LYS A 353 -7.56 25.65 16.99
N ILE A 354 -7.59 25.68 15.66
CA ILE A 354 -7.99 26.89 14.90
C ILE A 354 -9.50 27.13 15.00
N VAL A 355 -10.33 26.08 14.97
CA VAL A 355 -11.78 26.22 15.18
C VAL A 355 -12.11 26.72 16.60
N THR A 356 -11.33 26.30 17.60
CA THR A 356 -11.49 26.79 18.98
C THR A 356 -11.09 28.26 19.13
N PHE A 357 -10.09 28.74 18.38
CA PHE A 357 -9.68 30.16 18.41
C PHE A 357 -10.65 31.10 17.67
N ILE A 358 -11.34 30.64 16.62
CA ILE A 358 -12.32 31.47 15.90
C ILE A 358 -13.63 31.64 16.70
N ILE A 359 -13.97 30.69 17.58
CA ILE A 359 -15.19 30.76 18.42
C ILE A 359 -14.97 31.64 19.68
N LEU A 360 -13.74 31.87 20.12
CA LEU A 360 -13.43 32.74 21.27
C LEU A 360 -13.12 34.21 20.90
N GLY A 361 -13.18 34.58 19.62
CA GLY A 361 -12.97 35.94 19.12
C GLY A 361 -14.26 36.77 18.89
N PHE A 362 -15.43 36.24 19.21
CA PHE A 362 -16.74 36.89 19.00
C PHE A 362 -17.66 36.83 20.24
N ILE A 363 -17.12 37.07 21.43
CA ILE A 363 -17.93 37.43 22.63
C ILE A 363 -17.42 38.75 23.20
#